data_AF-A0A946EGN1-F1
#
_entry.id   AF-A0A946EGN1-F1
#
_cell.length_a   1.000
_cell.length_b   1.000
_cell.length_c   1.000
_cell.angle_alpha   90.00
_cell.angle_beta   90.00
_cell.angle_gamma   90.00
#
_symmetry.space_group_name_H-M   'P 1'
#
loop_
_entity.id
_entity.type
_entity.pdbx_description
1 polymer ?
#
loop_
_entity_poly.entity_id
_entity_poly.type
_entity_poly.pdbx_seq_one_letter_code
_entity_poly.pdbx_strand_id
1 'polypeptide(L)'
;MINCWGKILCIPSGYLGKFRALDDVIAFHKRRDWEETERQMIVVDYGVAKWSDRDVEANIIRAMVNVKNRTLGKYKEICFDLGYIWDQEFEMIRDPVAVSCVDGNIENWKNKQAFTSRWNVTLQ
;
A
#
# COMPACT_ATOMS: atom_id res chain seq x y z
N MET A 1 -3.88 -7.81 -16.27
CA MET A 1 -5.29 -7.83 -15.80
C MET A 1 -5.39 -6.96 -14.57
N ILE A 2 -6.22 -5.91 -14.60
CA ILE A 2 -6.51 -5.08 -13.43
C ILE A 2 -7.53 -5.83 -12.59
N ASN A 3 -7.20 -6.20 -11.35
CA ASN A 3 -8.18 -6.78 -10.45
C ASN A 3 -8.84 -5.62 -9.70
N CYS A 4 -10.04 -5.23 -10.14
CA CYS A 4 -10.84 -4.24 -9.46
C CYS A 4 -11.76 -4.95 -8.45
N TRP A 5 -11.50 -4.79 -7.15
CA TRP A 5 -12.46 -5.19 -6.13
C TRP A 5 -13.58 -4.14 -6.07
N GLY A 6 -14.81 -4.54 -6.40
CA GLY A 6 -16.03 -3.75 -6.13
C GLY A 6 -16.05 -2.32 -6.70
N LYS A 7 -15.53 -2.10 -7.92
CA LYS A 7 -15.47 -0.77 -8.60
C LYS A 7 -14.67 0.35 -7.91
N ILE A 8 -14.19 0.16 -6.69
CA ILE A 8 -13.57 1.25 -5.89
C ILE A 8 -12.05 1.12 -5.85
N LEU A 9 -11.50 -0.09 -5.96
CA LEU A 9 -10.05 -0.29 -5.86
C LEU A 9 -9.55 -1.13 -7.02
N CYS A 10 -9.03 -0.47 -8.03
CA CYS A 10 -8.34 -1.11 -9.14
C CYS A 10 -6.86 -1.22 -8.78
N ILE A 11 -6.42 -2.40 -8.32
CA ILE A 11 -5.00 -2.69 -8.11
C ILE A 11 -4.45 -3.20 -9.45
N PRO A 12 -3.57 -2.45 -10.15
CA PRO A 12 -2.98 -2.93 -11.40
C PRO A 12 -2.14 -4.20 -11.18
N SER A 13 -2.09 -5.09 -12.16
CA SER A 13 -1.13 -6.20 -12.14
C SER A 13 0.31 -5.64 -12.10
N GLY A 14 1.13 -6.12 -11.16
CA GLY A 14 2.47 -5.57 -10.93
C GLY A 14 2.54 -4.35 -9.99
N TYR A 15 1.41 -3.94 -9.39
CA TYR A 15 1.30 -2.86 -8.40
C TYR A 15 2.33 -2.94 -7.26
N LEU A 16 2.52 -4.13 -6.68
CA LEU A 16 3.43 -4.31 -5.55
C LEU A 16 4.88 -3.97 -5.89
N GLY A 17 5.31 -4.22 -7.14
CA GLY A 17 6.66 -3.92 -7.64
C GLY A 17 7.03 -2.43 -7.67
N LYS A 18 6.08 -1.53 -7.33
CA LYS A 18 6.31 -0.09 -7.20
C LYS A 18 6.68 0.33 -5.78
N PHE A 19 6.51 -0.55 -4.80
CA PHE A 19 6.71 -0.28 -3.38
C PHE A 19 8.04 -0.84 -2.89
N ARG A 20 9.13 -0.18 -3.29
CA ARG A 20 10.50 -0.64 -3.06
C ARG A 20 10.78 -1.09 -1.61
N ALA A 21 10.34 -0.33 -0.60
CA ALA A 21 10.60 -0.67 0.79
C ALA A 21 9.92 -1.98 1.22
N LEU A 22 8.68 -2.23 0.77
CA LEU A 22 7.98 -3.49 1.04
C LEU A 22 8.69 -4.66 0.34
N ASP A 23 9.03 -4.48 -0.95
CA ASP A 23 9.72 -5.51 -1.73
C ASP A 23 11.08 -5.87 -1.15
N ASP A 24 11.86 -4.88 -0.73
CA ASP A 24 13.17 -5.06 -0.10
C ASP A 24 13.07 -5.87 1.20
N VAL A 25 12.06 -5.58 2.02
CA VAL A 25 11.80 -6.30 3.28
C VAL A 25 11.34 -7.73 3.04
N ILE A 26 10.43 -7.96 2.08
CA ILE A 26 9.99 -9.32 1.72
C ILE A 26 11.18 -10.12 1.19
N ALA A 27 11.97 -9.54 0.28
CA ALA A 27 13.14 -10.21 -0.28
C ALA A 27 14.20 -10.50 0.79
N PHE A 28 14.40 -9.61 1.76
CA PHE A 28 15.30 -9.82 2.90
C PHE A 28 14.91 -11.05 3.73
N HIS A 29 13.62 -11.23 4.01
CA HIS A 29 13.11 -12.36 4.78
C HIS A 29 13.16 -13.66 3.96
N LYS A 30 12.77 -13.60 2.68
CA LYS A 30 12.84 -14.74 1.77
C LYS A 30 14.27 -15.32 1.66
N ARG A 31 15.30 -14.47 1.61
CA ARG A 31 16.72 -14.91 1.60
C ARG A 31 17.18 -15.57 2.91
N ARG A 32 16.34 -15.60 3.95
CA ARG A 32 16.62 -16.16 5.29
C ARG A 32 15.58 -17.21 5.67
N ASP A 33 15.05 -17.93 4.69
CA ASP A 33 14.12 -19.05 4.87
C ASP A 33 12.82 -18.68 5.60
N TRP A 34 12.39 -17.43 5.48
CA TRP A 34 11.03 -17.04 5.82
C TRP A 34 10.11 -17.27 4.62
N GLU A 35 9.11 -18.12 4.81
CA GLU A 35 8.09 -18.47 3.83
C GLU A 35 6.83 -17.64 4.08
N GLU A 36 6.31 -16.97 3.06
CA GLU A 36 5.00 -16.32 3.11
C GLU A 36 3.90 -17.39 3.22
N THR A 37 3.03 -17.23 4.21
CA THR A 37 1.87 -18.11 4.45
C THR A 37 0.57 -17.47 4.00
N GLU A 38 0.45 -16.16 4.15
CA GLU A 38 -0.75 -15.42 3.82
C GLU A 38 -0.40 -13.96 3.53
N ARG A 39 -1.17 -13.35 2.63
CA ARG A 39 -1.12 -11.93 2.36
C ARG A 39 -2.51 -11.35 2.30
N GLN A 40 -2.72 -10.27 3.04
CA GLN A 40 -3.94 -9.50 3.06
C GLN A 40 -3.64 -8.06 2.62
N MET A 41 -4.55 -7.48 1.85
CA MET A 41 -4.50 -6.09 1.39
C MET A 41 -5.82 -5.44 1.77
N ILE A 42 -5.77 -4.39 2.59
CA ILE A 42 -6.96 -3.76 3.16
C ILE A 42 -6.94 -2.28 2.77
N VAL A 43 -8.04 -1.77 2.24
CA VAL A 43 -8.17 -0.32 2.01
C VAL A 43 -8.29 0.37 3.37
N VAL A 44 -7.33 1.22 3.69
CA VAL A 44 -7.33 2.02 4.92
C VAL A 44 -8.02 3.36 4.69
N ASP A 45 -7.76 3.97 3.54
CA ASP A 45 -8.32 5.27 3.18
C ASP A 45 -8.35 5.40 1.64
N TYR A 46 -9.30 6.18 1.14
CA TYR A 46 -9.33 6.60 -0.26
C TYR A 46 -9.71 8.07 -0.32
N GLY A 47 -9.24 8.76 -1.35
CA GLY A 47 -9.46 10.19 -1.47
C GLY A 47 -8.91 10.76 -2.75
N VAL A 48 -8.56 12.05 -2.68
CA VAL A 48 -7.86 12.75 -3.75
C VAL A 48 -6.57 13.35 -3.22
N ALA A 49 -5.59 13.47 -4.10
CA ALA A 49 -4.33 14.14 -3.82
C ALA A 49 -3.92 15.04 -5.00
N LYS A 50 -3.04 16.00 -4.75
CA LYS A 50 -2.56 16.93 -5.77
C LYS A 50 -1.46 16.28 -6.61
N TRP A 51 -1.67 16.24 -7.93
CA TRP A 51 -0.65 15.84 -8.90
C TRP A 51 -0.63 16.79 -10.09
N SER A 52 0.44 17.56 -10.23
CA SER A 52 0.57 18.62 -11.25
C SER A 52 -0.68 19.51 -11.31
N ASP A 53 -1.06 20.08 -10.17
CA ASP A 53 -2.21 20.97 -9.94
C ASP A 53 -3.61 20.35 -10.09
N ARG A 54 -3.70 19.07 -10.49
CA ARG A 54 -4.98 18.34 -10.57
C ARG A 54 -5.27 17.59 -9.27
N ASP A 55 -6.55 17.45 -8.96
CA ASP A 55 -7.02 16.48 -7.96
C ASP A 55 -7.14 15.12 -8.64
N VAL A 56 -6.32 14.17 -8.21
CA VAL A 56 -6.24 12.82 -8.76
C VAL A 56 -6.56 11.82 -7.66
N GLU A 57 -7.17 10.70 -8.03
CA GLU A 57 -7.50 9.64 -7.08
C GLU A 57 -6.25 9.17 -6.33
N ALA A 58 -6.38 8.99 -5.01
CA ALA A 58 -5.32 8.51 -4.16
C ALA A 58 -5.86 7.45 -3.20
N ASN A 59 -5.04 6.43 -2.98
CA ASN A 59 -5.41 5.24 -2.22
C ASN A 59 -4.35 4.95 -1.16
N ILE A 60 -4.82 4.51 0.00
CA ILE A 60 -3.97 4.03 1.09
C ILE A 60 -4.40 2.62 1.43
N ILE A 61 -3.49 1.68 1.24
CA ILE A 61 -3.73 0.25 1.43
C ILE A 61 -2.77 -0.28 2.49
N ARG A 62 -3.29 -1.03 3.45
CA ARG A 62 -2.47 -1.80 4.38
C ARG A 62 -2.18 -3.18 3.81
N ALA A 63 -0.90 -3.48 3.66
CA ALA A 63 -0.41 -4.80 3.32
C ALA A 63 0.02 -5.53 4.59
N MET A 64 -0.58 -6.68 4.86
CA MET A 64 -0.21 -7.58 5.96
C MET A 64 0.28 -8.90 5.36
N VAL A 65 1.54 -9.24 5.58
CA VAL A 65 2.17 -10.45 5.04
C VAL A 65 2.62 -11.31 6.21
N ASN A 66 1.92 -12.41 6.42
CA ASN A 66 2.27 -13.42 7.41
C ASN A 66 3.37 -14.31 6.84
N VAL A 67 4.45 -14.46 7.61
CA VAL A 67 5.59 -15.30 7.26
C VAL A 67 5.93 -16.25 8.41
N LYS A 68 6.49 -17.40 8.07
CA LYS A 68 7.04 -18.37 9.04
C LYS A 68 8.46 -18.78 8.68
N ASN A 69 9.27 -19.07 9.68
CA ASN A 69 10.56 -19.71 9.51
C ASN A 69 10.55 -21.04 10.27
N ARG A 70 10.66 -22.15 9.52
CA ARG A 70 10.56 -23.51 10.06
C ARG A 70 11.77 -23.88 10.90
N THR A 71 12.97 -23.51 10.43
CA THR A 71 14.24 -23.78 11.12
C THR A 71 14.31 -23.09 12.47
N LEU A 72 13.79 -21.86 12.57
CA LEU A 72 13.75 -21.09 13.81
C LEU A 72 12.50 -21.38 14.66
N GLY A 73 11.48 -22.05 14.10
CA GLY A 73 10.19 -22.29 14.76
C GLY A 73 9.42 -21.00 15.06
N LYS A 74 9.50 -19.98 14.19
CA LYS A 74 8.92 -18.64 14.44
C LYS A 74 7.95 -18.20 13.37
N TYR A 75 6.97 -17.40 13.80
CA TYR A 75 6.08 -16.62 12.96
C TYR A 75 6.41 -15.14 13.06
N LYS A 76 6.10 -14.39 12.01
CA LYS A 76 6.21 -12.94 11.97
C LYS A 76 5.17 -12.36 11.01
N GLU A 77 4.65 -11.20 11.34
CA GLU A 77 3.85 -10.39 10.43
C GLU A 77 4.73 -9.23 9.91
N ILE A 78 4.71 -9.01 8.60
CA ILE A 78 5.30 -7.84 7.95
C ILE A 78 4.14 -6.94 7.55
N CYS A 79 4.08 -5.75 8.13
CA CYS A 79 2.99 -4.80 7.91
C CYS A 79 3.52 -3.49 7.32
N PHE A 80 2.90 -3.05 6.22
CA PHE A 80 3.15 -1.75 5.59
C PHE A 80 1.86 -1.03 5.22
N ASP A 81 1.81 0.28 5.45
CA ASP A 81 0.84 1.16 4.81
C ASP A 81 1.43 1.65 3.48
N LEU A 82 0.66 1.50 2.40
CA LEU A 82 1.03 1.77 1.03
C LEU A 82 0.19 2.94 0.52
N GLY A 83 0.83 4.08 0.24
CA GLY A 83 0.18 5.25 -0.35
C GLY A 83 0.55 5.39 -1.82
N TYR A 84 -0.42 5.71 -2.68
CA TYR A 84 -0.15 6.04 -4.07
C TYR A 84 -1.27 6.88 -4.67
N ILE A 85 -0.95 7.56 -5.77
CA ILE A 85 -1.90 8.27 -6.62
C ILE A 85 -2.17 7.40 -7.85
N TRP A 86 -3.45 7.16 -8.14
CA TRP A 86 -3.92 6.46 -9.32
C TRP A 86 -4.36 7.46 -10.39
N ASP A 87 -3.45 7.74 -11.32
CA ASP A 87 -3.67 8.65 -12.44
C ASP A 87 -4.36 7.88 -13.58
N GLN A 88 -5.68 7.67 -13.44
CA GLN A 88 -6.48 6.84 -14.34
C GLN A 88 -6.41 7.31 -15.80
N GLU A 89 -6.37 8.62 -16.04
CA GLU A 89 -6.27 9.22 -17.39
C GLU A 89 -5.05 8.70 -18.17
N PHE A 90 -3.95 8.41 -17.45
CA PHE A 90 -2.71 7.93 -18.03
C PHE A 90 -2.38 6.48 -17.63
N GLU A 91 -3.30 5.80 -16.95
CA GLU A 91 -3.13 4.43 -16.42
C GLU A 91 -1.84 4.25 -15.59
N MET A 92 -1.48 5.26 -14.79
CA MET A 92 -0.21 5.30 -14.06
C MET A 92 -0.35 5.40 -12.54
N ILE A 93 0.55 4.72 -11.84
CA ILE A 93 0.79 4.90 -10.40
C ILE A 93 1.81 6.02 -10.22
N ARG A 94 1.47 7.03 -9.42
CA ARG A 94 2.38 8.14 -9.07
C ARG A 94 2.72 8.15 -7.58
N ASP A 95 3.93 8.63 -7.29
CA ASP A 95 4.52 8.76 -5.95
C ASP A 95 4.22 7.59 -4.99
N PRO A 96 4.51 6.33 -5.39
CA PRO A 96 4.27 5.19 -4.52
C PRO A 96 5.16 5.27 -3.28
N VAL A 97 4.55 5.11 -2.10
CA VAL A 97 5.25 5.06 -0.82
C VAL A 97 4.87 3.80 -0.06
N ALA A 98 5.84 3.19 0.60
CA ALA A 98 5.60 2.11 1.55
C ALA A 98 6.25 2.50 2.88
N VAL A 99 5.45 2.53 3.94
CA VAL A 99 5.91 2.84 5.29
C VAL A 99 5.54 1.69 6.23
N SER A 100 6.43 1.34 7.15
CA SER A 100 6.15 0.33 8.19
C SER A 100 4.91 0.74 8.99
N CYS A 101 4.01 -0.20 9.30
CA CYS A 101 2.85 0.10 10.16
C CYS A 101 3.25 0.48 11.59
N VAL A 102 4.45 0.07 12.05
CA VAL A 102 4.90 0.25 13.43
C VAL A 102 5.74 1.52 13.58
N ASP A 103 6.71 1.69 12.68
CA ASP A 103 7.72 2.75 12.79
C ASP A 103 7.58 3.83 11.70
N GLY A 104 6.68 3.61 10.75
CA GLY A 104 6.45 4.51 9.62
C GLY A 104 5.39 5.56 9.92
N ASN A 105 5.36 6.60 9.08
CA ASN A 105 4.37 7.66 9.18
C ASN A 105 3.79 7.98 7.80
N ILE A 106 2.62 7.42 7.50
CA ILE A 106 1.90 7.65 6.24
C ILE A 106 1.34 9.07 6.15
N GLU A 107 1.14 9.76 7.28
CA GLU A 107 0.63 11.14 7.32
C GLU A 107 1.62 12.11 6.67
N ASN A 108 2.93 11.84 6.71
CA ASN A 108 3.92 12.64 5.99
C ASN A 108 3.66 12.63 4.48
N TRP A 109 3.29 11.46 3.93
CA TRP A 109 2.95 11.35 2.52
C TRP A 109 1.60 12.03 2.22
N LYS A 110 0.58 11.83 3.06
CA LYS A 110 -0.70 12.53 2.92
C LYS A 110 -0.53 14.05 2.90
N ASN A 111 0.25 14.59 3.82
CA ASN A 111 0.53 16.03 3.91
C ASN A 111 1.30 16.53 2.69
N LYS A 112 2.35 15.82 2.25
CA LYS A 112 3.11 16.16 1.04
C LYS A 112 2.21 16.22 -0.20
N GLN A 113 1.24 15.32 -0.30
CA GLN A 113 0.36 15.21 -1.45
C GLN A 113 -0.94 16.02 -1.32
N ALA A 114 -1.10 16.82 -0.26
CA ALA A 114 -2.34 17.53 0.06
C ALA A 114 -3.57 16.60 0.01
N PHE A 115 -3.42 15.40 0.54
CA PHE A 115 -4.42 14.34 0.49
C PHE A 115 -5.69 14.74 1.24
N THR A 116 -6.84 14.56 0.61
CA THR A 116 -8.17 14.75 1.20
C THR A 116 -8.93 13.44 1.15
N SER A 117 -9.21 12.87 2.33
CA SER A 117 -10.00 11.64 2.46
C SER A 117 -11.43 11.85 1.96
N ARG A 118 -11.95 10.85 1.27
CA ARG A 118 -13.36 10.69 0.88
C ARG A 118 -14.03 9.51 1.60
N TRP A 119 -13.27 8.80 2.46
CA TRP A 119 -13.76 7.67 3.26
C TRP A 119 -14.36 8.10 4.60
N ASN A 120 -13.95 9.26 5.12
CA ASN A 120 -14.53 9.81 6.35
C ASN A 120 -15.95 10.34 6.09
N VAL A 121 -16.95 9.51 6.39
CA VAL A 121 -18.33 9.98 6.60
C VAL A 121 -18.37 10.74 7.92
N THR A 122 -18.20 12.06 7.88
CA THR A 122 -18.55 12.90 9.02
C THR A 122 -20.07 12.91 9.11
N LEU A 123 -20.64 12.19 10.08
CA LEU A 123 -22.05 12.38 10.44
C LEU A 123 -22.19 13.81 10.97
N GLN A 124 -22.82 14.69 10.17
CA GLN A 124 -23.32 15.97 10.63
C GLN A 124 -24.60 15.78 11.44
#